data_AF-M5C137-F1
#
_entry.id   AF-M5C137-F1
#
_cell.length_a   1.000
_cell.length_b   1.000
_cell.length_c   1.000
_cell.angle_alpha   90.00
_cell.angle_beta   90.00
_cell.angle_gamma   90.00
#
_symmetry.space_group_name_H-M   'P 1'
#
loop_
_entity.id
_entity.type
_entity.pdbx_description
1 polymer ?
#
loop_
_entity_poly.entity_id
_entity_poly.type
_entity_poly.pdbx_seq_one_letter_code
_entity_poly.pdbx_strand_id
1 'polypeptide(L)'
;MWAKTKEDNKEVILRVEKIAKARSVSMAQVAIAWSLSKDVVSAPIIGTTKLSNLYDLLGAIDIKLTEEEIKELEEPYVAQAIQGHS
;
A
#
# COMPACT_ATOMS: atom_id res chain seq x y z
N MET A 1 -16.42 -11.71 -10.77
CA MET A 1 -16.49 -10.85 -9.58
C MET A 1 -15.13 -10.20 -9.27
N TRP A 2 -14.03 -10.96 -9.18
CA TRP A 2 -12.67 -10.39 -8.97
C TRP A 2 -12.07 -9.54 -10.10
N ALA A 3 -12.64 -9.58 -11.32
CA ALA A 3 -12.14 -8.83 -12.46
C ALA A 3 -12.38 -7.32 -12.34
N LYS A 4 -13.55 -6.92 -11.81
CA LYS A 4 -13.92 -5.49 -11.67
C LYS A 4 -13.01 -4.78 -10.66
N THR A 5 -12.78 -5.42 -9.51
CA THR A 5 -11.83 -4.95 -8.48
C THR A 5 -10.37 -4.84 -8.99
N LYS A 6 -9.97 -5.59 -10.03
CA LYS A 6 -8.64 -5.43 -10.64
C LYS A 6 -8.53 -4.18 -11.52
N GLU A 7 -9.62 -3.78 -12.19
CA GLU A 7 -9.65 -2.56 -13.00
C GLU A 7 -9.66 -1.30 -12.11
N ASP A 8 -10.51 -1.26 -11.08
CA ASP A 8 -10.60 -0.13 -10.15
C ASP A 8 -9.29 0.13 -9.39
N ASN A 9 -8.53 -0.92 -9.05
CA ASN A 9 -7.26 -0.79 -8.33
C ASN A 9 -6.04 -0.53 -9.23
N LYS A 10 -6.19 -0.55 -10.55
CA LYS A 10 -5.05 -0.49 -11.48
C LYS A 10 -4.26 0.81 -11.32
N GLU A 11 -4.96 1.94 -11.20
CA GLU A 11 -4.35 3.25 -11.02
C GLU A 11 -3.59 3.35 -9.68
N VAL A 12 -4.18 2.87 -8.59
CA VAL A 12 -3.52 2.80 -7.27
C VAL A 12 -2.22 2.00 -7.36
N ILE A 13 -2.26 0.82 -8.01
CA ILE A 13 -1.09 -0.04 -8.17
C ILE A 13 0.02 0.66 -8.97
N LEU A 14 -0.33 1.37 -10.05
CA LEU A 14 0.63 2.13 -10.86
C LEU A 14 1.30 3.24 -10.06
N ARG A 15 0.54 3.97 -9.23
CA ARG A 15 1.09 5.03 -8.37
C ARG A 15 2.00 4.47 -7.28
N VAL A 16 1.62 3.36 -6.65
CA VAL A 16 2.50 2.63 -5.71
C VAL A 16 3.81 2.22 -6.40
N GLU A 17 3.73 1.66 -7.61
CA GLU A 17 4.93 1.25 -8.37
C GLU A 17 5.83 2.45 -8.70
N LYS A 18 5.25 3.58 -9.12
CA LYS A 18 5.98 4.81 -9.42
C LYS A 18 6.75 5.32 -8.20
N ILE A 19 6.10 5.41 -7.04
CA ILE A 19 6.73 5.86 -5.78
C ILE A 19 7.82 4.86 -5.35
N ALA A 20 7.54 3.56 -5.43
CA ALA A 20 8.50 2.51 -5.10
C ALA A 20 9.78 2.61 -5.94
N LYS A 21 9.63 2.81 -7.27
CA LYS A 21 10.76 3.02 -8.19
C LYS A 21 11.52 4.30 -7.89
N ALA A 22 10.81 5.42 -7.66
CA ALA A 22 11.45 6.71 -7.36
C ALA A 22 12.30 6.65 -6.08
N ARG A 23 11.86 5.86 -5.09
CA ARG A 23 12.55 5.68 -3.81
C ARG A 23 13.48 4.47 -3.76
N SER A 24 13.53 3.65 -4.81
CA SER A 24 14.29 2.38 -4.85
C SER A 24 13.93 1.42 -3.70
N VAL A 25 12.65 1.34 -3.38
CA VAL A 25 12.07 0.49 -2.31
C VAL A 25 11.07 -0.49 -2.90
N SER A 26 10.66 -1.49 -2.13
CA SER A 26 9.64 -2.44 -2.57
C SER A 26 8.24 -1.81 -2.53
N MET A 27 7.33 -2.24 -3.41
CA MET A 27 5.94 -1.79 -3.40
C MET A 27 5.24 -2.14 -2.07
N ALA A 28 5.65 -3.24 -1.43
CA ALA A 28 5.12 -3.64 -0.14
C ALA A 28 5.57 -2.69 0.97
N GLN A 29 6.82 -2.22 0.92
CA GLN A 29 7.30 -1.19 1.85
C GLN A 29 6.52 0.12 1.70
N VAL A 30 6.22 0.56 0.47
CA VAL A 30 5.38 1.76 0.24
C VAL A 30 3.99 1.59 0.82
N ALA A 31 3.35 0.44 0.62
CA ALA A 31 2.02 0.17 1.15
C ALA A 31 1.99 0.17 2.69
N ILE A 32 3.01 -0.42 3.32
CA ILE A 32 3.14 -0.42 4.79
C ILE A 32 3.43 1.00 5.30
N ALA A 33 4.32 1.74 4.66
CA ALA A 33 4.64 3.12 5.02
C ALA A 33 3.41 4.04 4.92
N TRP A 34 2.56 3.83 3.91
CA TRP A 34 1.28 4.52 3.80
C TRP A 34 0.33 4.15 4.94
N SER A 35 0.25 2.87 5.33
CA SER A 35 -0.56 2.48 6.48
C SER A 35 -0.05 3.11 7.78
N LEU A 36 1.26 3.20 7.96
CA LEU A 36 1.92 3.79 9.13
C LEU A 36 1.79 5.33 9.17
N SER A 37 1.52 5.99 8.05
CA SER A 37 1.37 7.45 8.01
C SER A 37 0.01 7.93 8.53
N LYS A 38 -0.95 7.03 8.72
CA LYS A 38 -2.28 7.35 9.21
C LYS A 38 -2.29 7.35 10.75
N ASP A 39 -2.68 8.47 11.33
CA ASP A 39 -2.71 8.68 12.78
C ASP A 39 -3.55 7.63 13.53
N VAL A 40 -4.63 7.15 12.88
CA VAL A 40 -5.52 6.10 13.44
C VAL A 40 -4.90 4.70 13.47
N VAL A 41 -3.74 4.49 12.84
CA VAL A 41 -3.07 3.19 12.75
C VAL A 41 -1.92 3.17 13.75
N SER A 42 -2.09 2.47 14.88
CA SER A 42 -0.99 2.28 15.83
C SER A 42 0.06 1.28 15.33
N ALA A 43 -0.36 0.15 14.75
CA ALA A 43 0.53 -0.86 14.20
C ALA A 43 -0.18 -1.75 13.17
N PRO A 44 0.33 -1.88 11.93
CA PRO A 44 -0.21 -2.82 10.96
C PRO A 44 0.20 -4.27 11.29
N ILE A 45 -0.70 -5.22 11.06
CA ILE A 45 -0.41 -6.65 11.17
C ILE A 45 0.11 -7.15 9.83
N ILE A 46 1.36 -7.58 9.79
CA ILE A 46 2.00 -8.13 8.57
C ILE A 46 2.22 -9.64 8.70
N GLY A 47 1.85 -10.37 7.66
CA GLY A 47 2.06 -11.82 7.56
C GLY A 47 2.96 -12.15 6.38
N THR A 48 3.99 -12.96 6.61
CA THR A 48 4.87 -13.47 5.54
C THR A 48 5.31 -14.89 5.83
N THR A 49 5.49 -15.68 4.77
CA THR A 49 5.92 -17.09 4.85
C THR A 49 7.44 -17.26 4.72
N LYS A 50 8.17 -16.19 4.38
CA LYS A 50 9.62 -16.20 4.19
C LYS A 50 10.27 -15.12 5.05
N LEU A 51 11.38 -15.48 5.71
CA LEU A 51 12.12 -14.56 6.55
C LEU A 51 12.75 -13.40 5.75
N SER A 52 13.21 -13.65 4.52
CA SER A 52 13.74 -12.61 3.64
C SER A 52 12.73 -11.50 3.35
N ASN A 53 11.46 -11.87 3.18
CA ASN A 53 10.39 -10.90 3.00
C ASN A 53 10.15 -10.12 4.30
N LEU A 54 10.25 -10.73 5.47
CA LEU A 54 10.12 -10.00 6.74
C LEU A 54 11.15 -8.87 6.81
N TYR A 55 12.41 -9.16 6.49
CA TYR A 55 13.47 -8.15 6.49
C TYR A 55 13.24 -7.03 5.46
N ASP A 56 12.69 -7.34 4.28
CA ASP A 56 12.25 -6.31 3.34
C ASP A 56 11.17 -5.42 3.95
N LEU A 57 10.09 -6.01 4.48
CA LEU A 57 8.96 -5.25 5.02
C LEU A 57 9.34 -4.36 6.22
N LEU A 58 10.32 -4.76 7.02
CA LEU A 58 10.83 -3.94 8.14
C LEU A 58 11.39 -2.60 7.67
N GLY A 59 11.98 -2.53 6.47
CA GLY A 59 12.48 -1.27 5.91
C GLY A 59 11.39 -0.23 5.63
N ALA A 60 10.11 -0.60 5.68
CA ALA A 60 8.99 0.33 5.59
C ALA A 60 8.92 1.33 6.76
N ILE A 61 9.47 0.96 7.92
CA ILE A 61 9.43 1.79 9.15
C ILE A 61 10.25 3.07 8.97
N ASP A 62 11.34 3.00 8.19
CA ASP A 62 12.22 4.13 7.91
C ASP A 62 11.69 5.05 6.78
N ILE A 63 10.63 4.63 6.08
CA ILE A 63 10.06 5.39 4.96
C ILE A 63 9.03 6.38 5.49
N LYS A 64 9.37 7.66 5.38
CA LYS A 64 8.42 8.76 5.54
C LYS A 64 7.95 9.24 4.16
N LEU A 65 6.68 8.99 3.87
CA LEU A 65 6.01 9.52 2.69
C LEU A 65 5.69 11.01 2.89
N THR A 66 5.81 11.79 1.83
CA THR A 66 5.39 13.20 1.84
C THR A 66 3.87 13.30 1.73
N GLU A 67 3.30 14.45 2.11
CA GLU A 67 1.87 14.71 1.95
C GLU A 67 1.43 14.61 0.48
N GLU A 68 2.29 15.00 -0.44
CA GLU A 68 2.06 14.90 -1.88
C GLU A 68 1.97 13.44 -2.34
N GLU A 69 2.86 12.57 -1.86
CA GLU A 69 2.82 11.13 -2.19
C GLU A 69 1.62 10.44 -1.57
N ILE A 70 1.27 10.79 -0.33
CA ILE A 70 0.07 10.25 0.32
C ILE A 70 -1.17 10.66 -0.48
N LYS A 71 -1.25 11.92 -0.91
CA LYS A 71 -2.34 12.40 -1.76
C LYS A 71 -2.35 11.71 -3.13
N GLU A 72 -1.18 11.51 -3.74
CA GLU A 72 -1.06 10.77 -4.99
C GLU A 72 -1.60 9.34 -4.83
N LEU A 73 -1.32 8.66 -3.72
CA LEU A 73 -1.80 7.30 -3.44
C LEU A 73 -3.32 7.23 -3.21
N GLU A 74 -3.92 8.26 -2.62
CA GLU A 74 -5.34 8.24 -2.20
C GLU A 74 -6.31 8.79 -3.25
N GLU A 75 -5.87 9.71 -4.10
CA GLU A 75 -6.72 10.33 -5.13
C GLU A 75 -7.48 9.35 -6.04
N PRO A 76 -6.90 8.22 -6.51
CA PRO A 76 -7.63 7.28 -7.36
C PRO A 76 -8.51 6.28 -6.59
N TYR A 77 -8.58 6.36 -5.25
CA TYR A 77 -9.32 5.40 -4.45
C TYR A 77 -10.84 5.52 -4.70
N VAL A 78 -11.47 4.40 -5.01
CA VAL A 78 -12.93 4.29 -5.21
C VAL A 78 -13.54 3.33 -4.20
N ALA A 79 -14.56 3.79 -3.47
CA ALA A 79 -15.28 2.98 -2.50
C ALA A 79 -15.83 1.69 -3.14
N GLN A 80 -15.53 0.55 -2.50
CA GLN A 80 -15.93 -0.76 -3.00
C GLN A 80 -17.22 -1.23 -2.33
N ALA A 81 -18.11 -1.86 -3.09
CA ALA A 81 -19.30 -2.50 -2.54
C ALA A 81 -18.92 -3.70 -1.66
N ILE A 82 -19.78 -4.02 -0.67
CA ILE A 82 -19.61 -5.20 0.18
C ILE A 82 -19.65 -6.45 -0.70
N GLN A 83 -18.64 -7.31 -0.56
CA GLN A 83 -18.56 -8.59 -1.26
C GLN A 83 -18.54 -9.72 -0.22
N GLY A 84 -19.28 -10.81 -0.47
CA GLY A 84 -19.17 -12.05 0.30
C GLY A 84 -20.10 -12.19 1.52
N HIS A 85 -21.07 -11.29 1.71
CA HIS A 85 -22.17 -11.48 2.67
C HIS A 85 -23.50 -11.52 1.92
N SER A 86 -24.38 -12.46 2.29
CA SER A 86 -25.81 -12.52 1.90
C SER A 86 -26.67 -12.19 3.11
#